data_AF-A0A7V1ML08-F1
#
_entry.id   AF-A0A7V1ML08-F1
#
_cell.length_a   1.000
_cell.length_b   1.000
_cell.length_c   1.000
_cell.angle_alpha   90.00
_cell.angle_beta   90.00
_cell.angle_gamma   90.00
#
_symmetry.space_group_name_H-M   'P 1'
#
loop_
_entity.id
_entity.type
_entity.pdbx_description
1 polymer ?
#
loop_
_entity_poly.entity_id
_entity_poly.type
_entity_poly.pdbx_seq_one_letter_code
_entity_poly.pdbx_strand_id
1 'polypeptide(L)'
;MNLYLTDYRLWVMVIINSAVVIIFAHSFTHPRTGRDWRSFGAFVGFVVALFTEMYGLPLTIFLLSGWLGNRYPEIDLFSHNSGHLWITLLGTKGNPHFSPLHLLSSALIFGGFFLLKSAWEVLYRAQRIHTLAVTGPYSRIRHPQYIAFALIMLGFLLQWPTFLTMLMFPVLVFMYVRLAR
;
A
#
# COMPACT_ATOMS: atom_id res chain seq x y z
N MET A 1 -1.19 -38.28 -2.05
CA MET A 1 -1.03 -37.17 -1.09
C MET A 1 -1.17 -35.88 -1.89
N ASN A 2 -2.36 -35.29 -1.91
CA ASN A 2 -2.59 -34.05 -2.66
C ASN A 2 -1.75 -32.96 -1.99
N LEU A 3 -0.73 -32.48 -2.70
CA LEU A 3 0.00 -31.28 -2.35
C LEU A 3 -0.98 -30.12 -2.52
N TYR A 4 -1.80 -29.85 -1.51
CA TYR A 4 -2.45 -28.55 -1.39
C TYR A 4 -1.31 -27.54 -1.32
N LEU A 5 -1.04 -26.86 -2.43
CA LEU A 5 -0.21 -25.68 -2.44
C LEU A 5 -0.88 -24.72 -1.45
N THR A 6 -0.33 -24.58 -0.25
CA THR A 6 -0.75 -23.53 0.65
C THR A 6 -0.42 -22.20 -0.02
N ASP A 7 -1.44 -21.37 -0.24
CA ASP A 7 -1.29 -20.02 -0.81
C ASP A 7 -0.39 -19.09 0.03
N TYR A 8 -0.17 -19.47 1.29
CA TYR A 8 0.73 -18.83 2.24
C TYR A 8 1.87 -19.77 2.68
N ARG A 9 2.80 -19.27 3.48
CA ARG A 9 4.06 -19.91 3.91
C ARG A 9 5.11 -20.05 2.81
N LEU A 10 5.00 -19.24 1.76
CA LEU A 10 5.93 -19.14 0.65
C LEU A 10 7.15 -18.27 1.05
N TRP A 11 7.88 -18.69 2.09
CA TRP A 11 9.00 -17.91 2.67
C TRP A 11 10.13 -17.63 1.68
N VAL A 12 10.35 -18.52 0.71
CA VAL A 12 11.29 -18.27 -0.39
C VAL A 12 10.85 -17.05 -1.20
N MET A 13 9.56 -16.91 -1.50
CA MET A 13 9.03 -15.71 -2.18
C MET A 13 9.16 -14.47 -1.29
N VAL A 14 8.90 -14.57 0.02
CA VAL A 14 9.10 -13.46 0.96
C VAL A 14 10.54 -12.95 0.89
N ILE A 15 11.52 -13.87 1.00
CA ILE A 15 12.95 -13.55 1.01
C ILE A 15 13.37 -12.94 -0.33
N ILE A 16 13.03 -13.58 -1.45
CA ILE A 16 13.44 -13.12 -2.78
C ILE A 16 12.84 -11.73 -3.09
N ASN A 17 11.54 -11.55 -2.92
CA ASN A 17 10.89 -10.27 -3.22
C ASN A 17 11.40 -9.15 -2.30
N SER A 18 11.58 -9.43 -1.01
CA SER A 18 12.15 -8.45 -0.07
C SER A 18 13.58 -8.09 -0.48
N ALA A 19 14.43 -9.08 -0.77
CA ALA A 19 15.82 -8.85 -1.14
C ALA A 19 15.93 -8.01 -2.42
N VAL A 20 15.15 -8.34 -3.45
CA VAL A 20 15.13 -7.58 -4.71
C VAL A 20 14.79 -6.11 -4.47
N VAL A 21 13.71 -5.83 -3.72
CA VAL A 21 13.28 -4.45 -3.44
C VAL A 21 14.28 -3.71 -2.55
N ILE A 22 14.82 -4.37 -1.53
CA ILE A 22 15.77 -3.75 -0.59
C ILE A 22 17.10 -3.45 -1.28
N ILE A 23 17.66 -4.39 -2.05
CA ILE A 23 18.92 -4.20 -2.78
C ILE A 23 18.74 -3.09 -3.81
N PHE A 24 17.64 -3.10 -4.55
CA PHE A 24 17.31 -2.04 -5.49
C PHE A 24 17.23 -0.69 -4.79
N ALA A 25 16.46 -0.55 -3.71
CA ALA A 25 16.34 0.71 -2.99
C ALA A 25 17.68 1.21 -2.41
N HIS A 26 18.49 0.30 -1.86
CA HIS A 26 19.83 0.61 -1.35
C HIS A 26 20.74 1.20 -2.43
N SER A 27 20.60 0.73 -3.68
CA SER A 27 21.40 1.22 -4.82
C SER A 27 21.12 2.68 -5.21
N PHE A 28 20.01 3.28 -4.75
CA PHE A 28 19.68 4.69 -4.99
C PHE A 28 19.85 5.57 -3.76
N THR A 29 19.54 5.05 -2.56
CA THR A 29 19.47 5.87 -1.35
C THR A 29 20.83 6.14 -0.72
N HIS A 30 21.81 5.24 -0.90
CA HIS A 30 23.19 5.36 -0.40
C HIS A 30 23.29 5.96 1.02
N PRO A 31 22.72 5.33 2.06
CA PRO A 31 22.68 5.88 3.42
C PRO A 31 24.10 6.12 3.98
N ARG A 32 24.42 7.35 4.38
CA ARG A 32 25.76 7.73 4.89
C ARG A 32 25.75 8.12 6.36
N THR A 33 24.65 8.65 6.86
CA THR A 33 24.52 9.11 8.25
C THR A 33 23.68 8.14 9.09
N GLY A 34 23.79 8.22 10.41
CA GLY A 34 22.95 7.42 11.31
C GLY A 34 21.44 7.68 11.13
N ARG A 35 21.05 8.89 10.69
CA ARG A 35 19.65 9.20 10.36
C ARG A 35 19.23 8.49 9.07
N ASP A 36 20.07 8.47 8.05
CA ASP A 36 19.77 7.79 6.78
C ASP A 36 19.59 6.29 7.02
N TRP A 37 20.44 5.67 7.84
CA TRP A 37 20.32 4.26 8.22
C TRP A 37 19.06 3.97 9.02
N ARG A 38 18.63 4.88 9.90
CA ARG A 38 17.37 4.73 10.64
C ARG A 38 16.16 4.78 9.70
N SER A 39 16.15 5.73 8.77
CA SER A 39 15.08 5.84 7.77
C SER A 39 15.07 4.67 6.80
N PHE A 40 16.24 4.22 6.34
CA PHE A 40 16.37 3.04 5.49
C PHE A 40 15.96 1.76 6.21
N GLY A 41 16.30 1.63 7.49
CA GLY A 41 15.86 0.51 8.34
C GLY A 41 14.33 0.45 8.49
N ALA A 42 13.67 1.60 8.67
CA ALA A 42 12.20 1.65 8.69
C ALA A 42 11.59 1.19 7.34
N PHE A 43 12.19 1.59 6.22
CA PHE A 43 11.80 1.13 4.89
C PHE A 43 12.00 -0.39 4.73
N VAL A 44 13.15 -0.93 5.12
CA VAL A 44 13.43 -2.37 5.11
C VAL A 44 12.40 -3.15 5.94
N GLY A 45 12.12 -2.68 7.17
CA GLY A 45 11.11 -3.29 8.02
C GLY A 45 9.72 -3.30 7.39
N PHE A 46 9.33 -2.20 6.74
CA PHE A 46 8.07 -2.14 5.98
C PHE A 46 8.03 -3.14 4.83
N VAL A 47 9.09 -3.24 4.02
CA VAL A 47 9.16 -4.16 2.87
C VAL A 47 9.06 -5.62 3.32
N VAL A 48 9.81 -6.00 4.37
CA VAL A 48 9.76 -7.36 4.93
C VAL A 48 8.38 -7.67 5.48
N ALA A 49 7.78 -6.73 6.22
CA ALA A 49 6.42 -6.89 6.74
C ALA A 49 5.38 -7.05 5.62
N LEU A 50 5.48 -6.24 4.56
CA LEU A 50 4.59 -6.29 3.40
C LEU A 50 4.62 -7.65 2.71
N PHE A 51 5.81 -8.17 2.37
CA PHE A 51 5.92 -9.47 1.71
C PHE A 51 5.61 -10.64 2.64
N THR A 52 5.88 -10.51 3.94
CA THR A 52 5.46 -11.50 4.93
C THR A 52 3.94 -11.59 5.00
N GLU A 53 3.24 -10.46 5.00
CA GLU A 53 1.77 -10.44 4.96
C GLU A 53 1.23 -11.06 3.66
N MET A 54 1.92 -10.84 2.53
CA MET A 54 1.47 -11.31 1.22
C MET A 54 1.64 -12.80 0.99
N TYR A 55 2.80 -13.34 1.39
CA TYR A 55 3.23 -14.69 1.00
C TYR A 55 3.56 -15.58 2.21
N GLY A 56 3.89 -14.99 3.35
CA GLY A 56 4.36 -15.70 4.53
C GLY A 56 3.21 -16.06 5.46
N LEU A 57 2.94 -15.19 6.43
CA LEU A 57 1.87 -15.33 7.40
C LEU A 57 0.99 -14.07 7.29
N PRO A 58 -0.26 -14.18 6.79
CA PRO A 58 -1.16 -13.04 6.68
C PRO A 58 -1.64 -12.68 8.08
N LEU A 59 -0.89 -11.82 8.77
CA LEU A 59 -1.07 -11.50 10.19
C LEU A 59 -2.47 -10.94 10.44
N THR A 60 -2.99 -10.12 9.52
CA THR A 60 -4.33 -9.55 9.63
C THR A 60 -5.40 -10.62 9.69
N ILE A 61 -5.33 -11.60 8.77
CA ILE A 61 -6.26 -12.74 8.75
C ILE A 61 -6.03 -13.63 9.98
N PHE A 62 -4.77 -13.91 10.31
CA PHE A 62 -4.41 -14.76 11.44
C PHE A 62 -4.99 -14.24 12.76
N LEU A 63 -4.82 -12.94 13.05
CA LEU A 63 -5.37 -12.31 14.26
C LEU A 63 -6.91 -12.29 14.28
N LEU A 64 -7.54 -12.15 13.12
CA LEU A 64 -9.00 -12.12 13.00
C LEU A 64 -9.63 -13.51 12.87
N SER A 65 -8.84 -14.56 12.69
CA SER A 65 -9.30 -15.91 12.34
C SER A 65 -10.29 -16.51 13.34
N GLY A 66 -10.11 -16.28 14.63
CA GLY A 66 -11.05 -16.75 15.66
C GLY A 66 -12.44 -16.10 15.57
N TRP A 67 -12.49 -14.81 15.23
CA TRP A 67 -13.77 -14.10 15.03
C TRP A 67 -14.37 -14.41 13.66
N LEU A 68 -13.58 -14.38 12.58
CA LEU A 68 -14.03 -14.69 11.23
C LEU A 68 -14.51 -16.14 11.12
N GLY A 69 -13.79 -17.10 11.70
CA GLY A 69 -14.16 -18.52 11.66
C GLY A 69 -15.48 -18.82 12.38
N ASN A 70 -15.74 -18.12 13.49
CA ASN A 70 -17.04 -18.21 14.18
C ASN A 70 -18.19 -17.58 13.38
N ARG A 71 -17.92 -16.49 12.64
CA ARG A 71 -18.95 -15.74 11.89
C ARG A 71 -19.21 -16.30 10.49
N TYR A 72 -18.19 -16.90 9.88
CA TYR A 72 -18.14 -17.40 8.50
C TYR A 72 -17.44 -18.78 8.43
N PRO A 73 -18.05 -19.85 8.98
CA PRO A 73 -17.40 -21.16 9.11
C PRO A 73 -17.16 -21.90 7.78
N GLU A 74 -17.82 -21.49 6.70
CA GLU A 74 -17.72 -22.14 5.38
C GLU A 74 -16.62 -21.54 4.48
N ILE A 75 -15.91 -20.50 4.94
CA ILE A 75 -14.88 -19.81 4.15
C ILE A 75 -13.49 -20.34 4.52
N ASP A 76 -12.69 -20.71 3.51
CA ASP A 76 -11.26 -20.99 3.71
C ASP A 76 -10.50 -19.67 3.90
N LEU A 77 -10.36 -19.26 5.17
CA LEU A 77 -9.74 -18.01 5.59
C LEU A 77 -8.28 -17.87 5.16
N PHE A 78 -7.57 -18.98 4.91
CA PHE A 78 -6.16 -18.98 4.52
C PHE A 78 -5.97 -19.20 3.02
N SER A 79 -7.02 -19.02 2.21
CA SER A 79 -6.89 -18.89 0.76
C SER A 79 -6.43 -17.49 0.38
N HIS A 80 -5.71 -17.34 -0.73
CA HIS A 80 -5.26 -16.02 -1.23
C HIS A 80 -6.44 -15.06 -1.44
N ASN A 81 -7.60 -15.59 -1.83
CA ASN A 81 -8.83 -14.84 -2.04
C ASN A 81 -9.37 -14.18 -0.77
N SER A 82 -9.09 -14.74 0.42
CA SER A 82 -9.48 -14.15 1.70
C SER A 82 -8.72 -12.88 2.05
N GLY A 83 -7.66 -12.55 1.30
CA GLY A 83 -6.99 -11.25 1.34
C GLY A 83 -7.93 -10.08 0.97
N HIS A 84 -9.03 -10.33 0.25
CA HIS A 84 -10.09 -9.32 0.02
C HIS A 84 -11.03 -9.21 1.21
N LEU A 85 -10.48 -8.77 2.36
CA LEU A 85 -11.15 -8.76 3.65
C LEU A 85 -12.55 -8.13 3.63
N TRP A 86 -12.73 -7.03 2.87
CA TRP A 86 -14.02 -6.35 2.77
C TRP A 86 -15.13 -7.23 2.18
N ILE A 87 -14.81 -8.09 1.22
CA ILE A 87 -15.78 -9.00 0.59
C ILE A 87 -16.21 -10.05 1.60
N THR A 88 -15.24 -10.61 2.33
CA THR A 88 -15.49 -11.55 3.43
C THR A 88 -16.34 -10.91 4.53
N LEU A 89 -16.06 -9.66 4.91
CA LEU A 89 -16.80 -8.93 5.94
C LEU A 89 -18.22 -8.54 5.51
N LEU A 90 -18.41 -8.15 4.24
CA LEU A 90 -19.70 -7.72 3.69
C LEU A 90 -20.55 -8.91 3.22
N GLY A 91 -20.00 -10.13 3.20
CA GLY A 91 -20.72 -11.34 2.79
C GLY A 91 -21.14 -11.35 1.31
N THR A 92 -20.53 -10.52 0.48
CA THR A 92 -20.91 -10.37 -0.93
C THR A 92 -20.34 -11.54 -1.75
N LYS A 93 -21.22 -12.26 -2.48
CA LYS A 93 -20.83 -13.36 -3.36
C LYS A 93 -20.60 -12.83 -4.77
N GLY A 94 -19.42 -13.08 -5.36
CA GLY A 94 -19.08 -12.65 -6.73
C GLY A 94 -17.56 -12.54 -6.98
N ASN A 95 -17.17 -12.08 -8.18
CA ASN A 95 -15.77 -11.83 -8.51
C ASN A 95 -15.26 -10.56 -7.77
N PRO A 96 -14.23 -10.67 -6.92
CA PRO A 96 -13.67 -9.54 -6.18
C PRO A 96 -13.34 -8.32 -7.01
N HIS A 97 -12.81 -8.53 -8.22
CA HIS A 97 -12.33 -7.48 -9.10
C HIS A 97 -13.45 -6.57 -9.63
N PHE A 98 -14.70 -7.04 -9.64
CA PHE A 98 -15.86 -6.25 -10.07
C PHE A 98 -16.70 -5.70 -8.91
N SER A 99 -16.24 -5.88 -7.66
CA SER A 99 -16.95 -5.30 -6.53
C SER A 99 -16.90 -3.76 -6.59
N PRO A 100 -17.96 -3.06 -6.16
CA PRO A 100 -17.96 -1.59 -6.13
C PRO A 100 -16.76 -0.99 -5.38
N LEU A 101 -16.27 -1.67 -4.33
CA LEU A 101 -15.08 -1.27 -3.59
C LEU A 101 -13.79 -1.39 -4.41
N HIS A 102 -13.62 -2.46 -5.19
CA HIS A 102 -12.48 -2.60 -6.10
C HIS A 102 -12.52 -1.58 -7.23
N LEU A 103 -13.70 -1.28 -7.78
CA LEU A 103 -13.87 -0.25 -8.80
C LEU A 103 -13.55 1.15 -8.25
N LEU A 104 -14.06 1.47 -7.05
CA LEU A 104 -13.73 2.72 -6.36
C LEU A 104 -12.24 2.82 -6.05
N SER A 105 -11.64 1.75 -5.52
CA SER A 105 -10.21 1.65 -5.28
C SER A 105 -9.41 1.92 -6.56
N SER A 106 -9.77 1.24 -7.66
CA SER A 106 -9.13 1.42 -8.96
C SER A 106 -9.23 2.87 -9.43
N ALA A 107 -10.41 3.48 -9.34
CA ALA A 107 -10.61 4.89 -9.69
C ALA A 107 -9.76 5.84 -8.85
N LEU A 108 -9.65 5.60 -7.53
CA LEU A 108 -8.80 6.39 -6.63
C LEU A 108 -7.31 6.25 -6.99
N ILE A 109 -6.85 5.03 -7.26
CA ILE A 109 -5.46 4.75 -7.65
C ILE A 109 -5.13 5.41 -8.99
N PHE A 110 -5.96 5.19 -10.02
CA PHE A 110 -5.74 5.78 -11.34
C PHE A 110 -5.83 7.31 -11.31
N GLY A 111 -6.84 7.85 -10.63
CA GLY A 111 -6.98 9.30 -10.44
C GLY A 111 -5.80 9.91 -9.69
N GLY A 112 -5.32 9.23 -8.65
CA GLY A 112 -4.13 9.62 -7.90
C GLY A 112 -2.86 9.60 -8.76
N PHE A 113 -2.63 8.54 -9.54
CA PHE A 113 -1.48 8.49 -10.47
C PHE A 113 -1.56 9.56 -11.55
N PHE A 114 -2.75 9.82 -12.10
CA PHE A 114 -2.96 10.89 -13.06
C PHE A 114 -2.63 12.26 -12.47
N LEU A 115 -3.10 12.54 -11.25
CA LEU A 115 -2.77 13.77 -10.53
C LEU A 115 -1.27 13.85 -10.23
N LEU A 116 -0.64 12.75 -9.79
CA LEU A 116 0.79 12.70 -9.51
C LEU A 116 1.62 13.00 -10.77
N LYS A 117 1.31 12.34 -11.89
CA LYS A 117 1.98 12.56 -13.18
C LYS A 117 1.85 14.03 -13.62
N SER A 118 0.63 14.56 -13.62
CA SER A 118 0.37 15.93 -14.05
C SER A 118 1.04 16.98 -13.16
N ALA A 119 1.14 16.74 -11.84
CA ALA A 119 1.87 17.60 -10.92
C ALA A 119 3.38 17.48 -11.08
N TRP A 120 3.90 16.27 -11.30
CA TRP A 120 5.33 16.01 -11.41
C TRP A 120 5.98 16.80 -12.55
N GLU A 121 5.37 16.84 -13.73
CA GLU A 121 5.92 17.58 -14.87
C GLU A 121 6.08 19.08 -14.58
N VAL A 122 5.10 19.68 -13.89
CA VAL A 122 5.14 21.10 -13.51
C VAL A 122 6.23 21.33 -12.46
N LEU A 123 6.26 20.52 -11.40
CA LEU A 123 7.24 20.68 -10.33
C LEU A 123 8.68 20.48 -10.85
N TYR A 124 8.88 19.45 -11.67
CA TYR A 124 10.19 19.15 -12.26
C TYR A 124 10.71 20.34 -13.08
N ARG A 125 9.88 20.91 -13.97
CA ARG A 125 10.28 22.09 -14.75
C ARG A 125 10.58 23.29 -13.87
N ALA A 126 9.70 23.60 -12.91
CA ALA A 126 9.88 24.73 -11.99
C ALA A 126 11.17 24.59 -11.15
N GLN A 127 11.48 23.38 -10.68
CA GLN A 127 12.69 23.09 -9.92
C GLN A 127 13.96 23.30 -10.77
N ARG A 128 13.94 22.91 -12.06
CA ARG A 128 15.07 23.07 -12.99
C ARG A 128 15.41 24.53 -13.32
N ILE A 129 14.43 25.43 -13.24
CA ILE A 129 14.63 26.87 -13.48
C ILE A 129 14.58 27.69 -12.18
N HIS A 130 14.58 27.02 -11.02
CA HIS A 130 14.55 27.65 -9.70
C HIS A 130 13.37 28.61 -9.47
N THR A 131 12.19 28.30 -10.00
CA THR A 131 10.95 29.09 -9.79
C THR A 131 9.91 28.30 -9.02
N LEU A 132 8.86 29.00 -8.56
CA LEU A 132 7.71 28.35 -7.94
C LEU A 132 6.82 27.68 -8.99
N ALA A 133 6.31 26.48 -8.65
CA ALA A 133 5.28 25.81 -9.43
C ALA A 133 3.92 26.47 -9.15
N VAL A 134 3.36 27.16 -10.15
CA VAL A 134 2.09 27.91 -10.01
C VAL A 134 1.07 27.60 -11.13
N THR A 135 1.42 26.73 -12.07
CA THR A 135 0.57 26.35 -13.21
C THR A 135 0.05 24.92 -13.10
N GLY A 136 -0.89 24.54 -13.96
CA GLY A 136 -1.48 23.19 -13.91
C GLY A 136 -2.15 22.91 -12.56
N PRO A 137 -1.96 21.71 -11.95
CA PRO A 137 -2.55 21.40 -10.63
C PRO A 137 -2.16 22.39 -9.52
N TYR A 138 -0.96 22.99 -9.61
CA TYR A 138 -0.47 23.95 -8.61
C TYR A 138 -1.22 25.29 -8.60
N SER A 139 -1.97 25.59 -9.66
CA SER A 139 -2.84 26.79 -9.71
C SER A 139 -4.00 26.76 -8.72
N ARG A 140 -4.40 25.56 -8.27
CA ARG A 140 -5.54 25.36 -7.35
C ARG A 140 -5.16 24.70 -6.04
N ILE A 141 -4.09 23.90 -6.04
CA ILE A 141 -3.69 23.08 -4.90
C ILE A 141 -2.21 23.35 -4.62
N ARG A 142 -1.85 23.72 -3.38
CA ARG A 142 -0.44 23.98 -3.01
C ARG A 142 0.43 22.71 -3.06
N HIS A 143 -0.14 21.58 -2.62
CA HIS A 143 0.55 20.29 -2.53
C HIS A 143 -0.23 19.16 -3.24
N PRO A 144 -0.38 19.21 -4.58
CA PRO A 144 -1.15 18.22 -5.34
C PRO A 144 -0.58 16.80 -5.22
N GLN A 145 0.74 16.68 -5.00
CA GLN A 145 1.40 15.40 -4.77
C GLN A 145 0.95 14.73 -3.48
N TYR A 146 0.72 15.48 -2.39
CA TYR A 146 0.26 14.90 -1.13
C TYR A 146 -1.16 14.35 -1.27
N ILE A 147 -2.01 15.06 -2.02
CA ILE A 147 -3.36 14.57 -2.34
C ILE A 147 -3.27 13.31 -3.21
N ALA A 148 -2.41 13.32 -4.24
CA ALA A 148 -2.20 12.16 -5.10
C ALA A 148 -1.74 10.92 -4.31
N PHE A 149 -0.74 11.07 -3.44
CA PHE A 149 -0.29 9.98 -2.57
C PHE A 149 -1.39 9.51 -1.62
N ALA A 150 -2.14 10.43 -1.00
CA ALA A 150 -3.25 10.06 -0.13
C ALA A 150 -4.35 9.28 -0.86
N LEU A 151 -4.70 9.67 -2.09
CA LEU A 151 -5.68 8.96 -2.93
C LEU A 151 -5.21 7.55 -3.30
N ILE A 152 -3.94 7.41 -3.73
CA ILE A 152 -3.35 6.12 -4.06
C ILE A 152 -3.34 5.20 -2.84
N MET A 153 -2.88 5.70 -1.69
CA MET A 153 -2.85 4.92 -0.44
C MET A 153 -4.25 4.52 0.01
N LEU A 154 -5.24 5.41 -0.09
CA LEU A 154 -6.63 5.10 0.24
C LEU A 154 -7.19 4.02 -0.69
N GLY A 155 -6.90 4.10 -1.99
CA GLY A 155 -7.28 3.08 -2.95
C GLY A 155 -6.69 1.71 -2.60
N PHE A 156 -5.39 1.63 -2.32
CA PHE A 156 -4.77 0.37 -1.88
C PHE A 156 -5.37 -0.15 -0.57
N LEU A 157 -5.68 0.73 0.39
CA LEU A 157 -6.34 0.35 1.64
C LEU A 157 -7.73 -0.28 1.41
N LEU A 158 -8.47 0.21 0.42
CA LEU A 158 -9.76 -0.39 0.03
C LEU A 158 -9.59 -1.74 -0.68
N GLN A 159 -8.51 -1.96 -1.42
CA GLN A 159 -8.28 -3.20 -2.14
C GLN A 159 -7.75 -4.32 -1.23
N TRP A 160 -6.85 -3.94 -0.33
CA TRP A 160 -6.06 -4.88 0.46
C TRP A 160 -5.73 -4.31 1.85
N PRO A 161 -6.74 -4.22 2.74
CA PRO A 161 -6.55 -3.66 4.08
C PRO A 161 -5.75 -4.63 4.95
N THR A 162 -4.64 -4.14 5.50
CA THR A 162 -3.87 -4.83 6.56
C THR A 162 -3.93 -4.00 7.84
N PHE A 163 -3.77 -4.61 9.01
CA PHE A 163 -3.71 -3.84 10.27
C PHE A 163 -2.67 -2.74 10.24
N LEU A 164 -1.48 -3.05 9.68
CA LEU A 164 -0.41 -2.09 9.55
C LEU A 164 -0.84 -0.90 8.68
N THR A 165 -1.41 -1.15 7.51
CA THR A 165 -1.86 -0.07 6.61
C THR A 165 -3.03 0.73 7.19
N MET A 166 -3.96 0.09 7.90
CA MET A 166 -5.06 0.78 8.59
C MET A 166 -4.56 1.73 9.68
N LEU A 167 -3.48 1.37 10.39
CA LEU A 167 -2.86 2.23 11.40
C LEU A 167 -1.96 3.31 10.79
N MET A 168 -1.15 2.95 9.79
CA MET A 168 -0.20 3.87 9.17
C MET A 168 -0.87 4.94 8.32
N PHE A 169 -1.95 4.60 7.60
CA PHE A 169 -2.67 5.54 6.74
C PHE A 169 -3.09 6.84 7.44
N PRO A 170 -3.81 6.83 8.58
CA PRO A 170 -4.21 8.06 9.26
C PRO A 170 -3.00 8.86 9.77
N VAL A 171 -1.92 8.20 10.19
CA VAL A 171 -0.68 8.88 10.60
C VAL A 171 -0.06 9.62 9.41
N LEU A 172 0.03 8.98 8.25
CA LEU A 172 0.59 9.59 7.04
C LEU A 172 -0.27 10.74 6.52
N VAL A 173 -1.60 10.58 6.51
CA VAL A 173 -2.53 11.66 6.15
C VAL A 173 -2.38 12.84 7.11
N PHE A 174 -2.31 12.59 8.42
CA PHE A 174 -2.08 13.62 9.42
C PHE A 174 -0.76 14.35 9.17
N MET A 175 0.33 13.62 8.91
CA MET A 175 1.63 14.20 8.57
C MET A 175 1.55 15.08 7.31
N TYR A 176 0.90 14.62 6.25
CA TYR A 176 0.71 15.41 5.02
C TYR A 176 -0.08 16.68 5.26
N VAL A 177 -1.17 16.61 6.03
CA VAL A 177 -1.94 17.80 6.40
C VAL A 177 -1.11 18.78 7.22
N ARG A 178 -0.27 18.28 8.14
CA ARG A 178 0.62 19.13 8.94
C ARG A 178 1.71 19.77 8.09
N LEU A 179 2.30 19.05 7.14
CA LEU A 179 3.33 19.56 6.23
C LEU A 179 2.79 20.49 5.14
N ALA A 180 1.48 20.43 4.85
CA ALA A 180 0.82 21.28 3.86
C ALA A 180 0.40 22.66 4.40
N ARG A 181 0.56 22.89 5.72
CA ARG A 181 0.31 24.17 6.39
C ARG A 181 1.60 24.98 6.42
#